data_AF-A0AAD6S3V5-F1
#
_entry.id   AF-A0AAD6S3V5-F1
#
_cell.length_a   1.000
_cell.length_b   1.000
_cell.length_c   1.000
_cell.angle_alpha   90.00
_cell.angle_beta   90.00
_cell.angle_gamma   90.00
#
_symmetry.space_group_name_H-M   'P 1'
#
loop_
_entity.id
_entity.type
_entity.pdbx_description
1 polymer ?
#
loop_
_entity_poly.entity_id
_entity_poly.type
_entity_poly.pdbx_seq_one_letter_code
_entity_poly.pdbx_strand_id
1 'polypeptide(L)'
;MDAAQAWPCLEDLTLDSFSRPFTPPLLTIESLYSLAQHCPRLRSLHLTLDATTLPAPRSLANGLGPQRKLTTMCIAQSAISQPRAIARLLSDIFPNLRVISQAQYFDDPSAEMQANYARWKEVEGLVPEFVAVREEERARAQLI
;
A
#
# COMPACT_ATOMS: atom_id res chain seq x y z
N MET A 1 9.30 19.52 4.53
CA MET A 1 7.86 19.60 4.87
C MET A 1 7.20 18.46 4.14
N ASP A 2 6.46 17.61 4.84
CA ASP A 2 5.87 16.41 4.24
C ASP A 2 4.57 16.81 3.53
N ALA A 3 4.43 16.46 2.24
CA ALA A 3 3.27 16.84 1.44
C ALA A 3 1.96 16.30 2.00
N ALA A 4 1.98 15.12 2.63
CA ALA A 4 0.79 14.51 3.22
C ALA A 4 0.19 15.37 4.35
N GLN A 5 1.01 16.16 5.06
CA GLN A 5 0.54 17.08 6.11
C GLN A 5 -0.37 18.20 5.59
N ALA A 6 -0.24 18.55 4.31
CA ALA A 6 -1.09 19.54 3.67
C ALA A 6 -2.47 18.98 3.28
N TRP A 7 -2.68 17.67 3.37
CA TRP A 7 -3.89 17.00 2.86
C TRP A 7 -4.62 16.14 3.90
N PRO A 8 -5.01 16.69 5.07
CA PRO A 8 -5.69 15.93 6.12
C PRO A 8 -7.09 15.42 5.71
N CYS A 9 -7.70 16.04 4.71
CA CYS A 9 -9.03 15.69 4.20
C CYS A 9 -8.99 14.85 2.92
N LEU A 10 -7.81 14.37 2.49
CA LEU A 10 -7.68 13.59 1.26
C LEU A 10 -8.43 12.26 1.39
N GLU A 11 -9.34 11.98 0.46
CA GLU A 11 -10.08 10.71 0.39
C GLU A 11 -9.59 9.83 -0.75
N ASP A 12 -9.19 10.43 -1.88
CA ASP A 12 -8.73 9.72 -3.06
C ASP A 12 -7.44 10.35 -3.55
N LEU A 13 -6.40 9.53 -3.72
CA LEU A 13 -5.12 9.96 -4.27
C LEU A 13 -4.77 9.11 -5.47
N THR A 14 -4.63 9.75 -6.62
CA THR A 14 -4.13 9.11 -7.84
C THR A 14 -2.85 9.81 -8.25
N LEU A 15 -1.77 9.05 -8.31
CA LEU A 15 -0.44 9.46 -8.75
C LEU A 15 -0.07 8.59 -9.95
N ASP A 16 -0.72 8.91 -11.08
CA ASP A 16 -0.40 8.35 -12.38
C ASP A 16 0.28 9.41 -13.26
N SER A 17 0.89 8.95 -14.34
CA SER A 17 1.48 9.83 -15.35
C SER A 17 0.95 9.41 -16.70
N PHE A 18 -0.08 10.08 -17.24
CA PHE A 18 -0.55 9.79 -18.60
C PHE A 18 0.37 10.35 -19.71
N SER A 19 1.40 11.12 -19.36
CA SER A 19 2.33 11.72 -20.33
C SER A 19 3.47 10.76 -20.72
N ARG A 20 3.85 10.77 -22.01
CA ARG A 20 5.03 10.06 -22.52
C ARG A 20 6.28 10.96 -22.43
N PRO A 21 7.45 10.43 -21.99
CA PRO A 21 7.68 9.07 -21.52
C PRO A 21 7.01 8.80 -20.16
N PHE A 22 6.38 7.62 -20.04
CA PHE A 22 5.60 7.21 -18.86
C PHE A 22 6.57 6.99 -17.69
N THR A 23 6.71 8.00 -16.84
CA THR A 23 7.55 7.94 -15.65
C THR A 23 6.70 8.39 -14.46
N PRO A 24 5.78 7.53 -13.97
CA PRO A 24 4.98 7.85 -12.80
C PRO A 24 5.91 8.07 -11.60
N PRO A 25 5.52 8.94 -10.65
CA PRO A 25 6.31 9.13 -9.44
C PRO A 25 6.40 7.80 -8.68
N LEU A 26 7.62 7.33 -8.47
CA LEU A 26 7.91 6.10 -7.77
C LEU A 26 7.88 6.37 -6.26
N LEU A 27 6.82 5.90 -5.60
CA LEU A 27 6.65 6.05 -4.17
C LEU A 27 7.41 4.96 -3.41
N THR A 28 7.89 5.29 -2.21
CA THR A 28 8.57 4.35 -1.32
C THR A 28 7.63 3.90 -0.20
N ILE A 29 7.98 2.84 0.52
CA ILE A 29 7.23 2.41 1.70
C ILE A 29 7.11 3.53 2.77
N GLU A 30 8.11 4.39 2.90
CA GLU A 30 8.06 5.56 3.80
C GLU A 30 6.94 6.55 3.44
N SER A 31 6.66 6.71 2.15
CA SER A 31 5.54 7.55 1.71
C SER A 31 4.17 6.96 2.12
N LEU A 32 4.03 5.63 2.17
CA LEU A 32 2.81 4.99 2.66
C LEU A 32 2.60 5.24 4.16
N TYR A 33 3.67 5.19 4.95
CA TYR A 33 3.61 5.56 6.37
C TYR A 33 3.18 7.02 6.55
N SER A 34 3.75 7.93 5.76
CA SER A 34 3.38 9.34 5.79
C SER A 34 1.90 9.57 5.46
N LEU A 35 1.42 8.99 4.35
CA LEU A 35 0.01 9.07 3.95
C LEU A 35 -0.91 8.47 5.03
N ALA A 36 -0.54 7.33 5.60
CA ALA A 36 -1.30 6.71 6.67
C ALA A 36 -1.39 7.58 7.93
N GLN A 37 -0.29 8.28 8.26
CA GLN A 37 -0.21 9.14 9.44
C GLN A 37 -0.98 10.46 9.26
N HIS A 38 -0.94 11.03 8.06
CA HIS A 38 -1.40 12.40 7.83
C HIS A 38 -2.71 12.52 7.04
N CYS A 39 -3.14 11.45 6.36
CA CYS A 39 -4.37 11.42 5.57
C CYS A 39 -5.38 10.40 6.17
N PRO A 40 -6.01 10.70 7.34
CA PRO A 40 -6.88 9.76 8.04
C PRO A 40 -8.21 9.47 7.32
N ARG A 41 -8.51 10.20 6.24
CA ARG A 41 -9.71 10.01 5.42
C ARG A 41 -9.45 9.25 4.12
N LEU A 42 -8.20 8.86 3.84
CA LEU A 42 -7.83 8.24 2.57
C LEU A 42 -8.51 6.88 2.39
N ARG A 43 -9.33 6.75 1.35
CA ARG A 43 -10.13 5.58 0.97
C ARG A 43 -9.58 4.82 -0.22
N SER A 44 -9.08 5.55 -1.21
CA SER A 44 -8.53 5.00 -2.45
C SER A 44 -7.14 5.55 -2.72
N LEU A 45 -6.23 4.67 -3.13
CA LEU A 45 -4.86 5.02 -3.48
C LEU A 45 -4.45 4.34 -4.78
N HIS A 46 -4.10 5.12 -5.79
CA HIS A 46 -3.55 4.65 -7.05
C HIS A 46 -2.15 5.26 -7.23
N LEU A 47 -1.13 4.41 -7.34
CA LEU A 47 0.26 4.85 -7.41
C LEU A 47 1.16 3.79 -8.05
N THR A 48 2.40 4.18 -8.34
CA THR A 48 3.52 3.25 -8.58
C THR A 48 4.42 3.22 -7.35
N LEU A 49 4.70 2.04 -6.82
CA LEU A 49 5.44 1.78 -5.60
C LEU A 49 6.74 1.04 -5.92
N ASP A 50 7.83 1.49 -5.31
CA ASP A 50 9.03 0.69 -5.13
C ASP A 50 8.92 -0.12 -3.83
N ALA A 51 8.56 -1.39 -3.98
CA ALA A 51 8.53 -2.40 -2.92
C ALA A 51 9.68 -3.41 -3.03
N THR A 52 10.79 -3.02 -3.65
CA THR A 52 12.00 -3.86 -3.73
C THR A 52 12.79 -3.85 -2.42
N THR A 53 12.72 -2.74 -1.70
CA THR A 53 13.42 -2.54 -0.42
C THR A 53 12.43 -2.40 0.73
N LEU A 54 12.60 -3.21 1.76
CA LEU A 54 11.82 -3.08 3.00
C LEU A 54 12.56 -2.16 3.97
N PRO A 55 11.91 -1.11 4.49
CA PRO A 55 12.48 -0.34 5.59
C PRO A 55 12.55 -1.20 6.86
N ALA A 56 13.37 -0.77 7.83
CA ALA A 56 13.37 -1.37 9.15
C ALA A 56 11.94 -1.37 9.73
N PRO A 57 11.52 -2.39 10.50
CA PRO A 57 10.19 -2.44 11.08
C PRO A 57 9.90 -1.17 11.88
N ARG A 58 9.01 -0.33 11.35
CA ARG A 58 8.60 0.89 12.00
C ARG A 58 7.25 0.65 12.66
N SER A 59 7.22 0.72 13.99
CA SER A 59 5.95 0.92 14.69
C SER A 59 5.38 2.26 14.23
N LEU A 60 4.07 2.39 14.07
CA LEU A 60 3.40 3.69 13.94
C LEU A 60 3.59 4.44 15.28
N ALA A 61 4.80 4.92 15.51
CA ALA A 61 5.38 5.18 16.83
C ALA A 61 4.94 6.50 17.46
N ASN A 62 3.87 7.12 16.96
CA ASN A 62 3.44 8.46 17.38
C ASN A 62 2.03 8.46 17.99
N GLY A 63 1.53 7.31 18.46
CA GLY A 63 0.17 7.20 19.04
C GLY A 63 -0.97 7.28 18.03
N LEU A 64 -0.66 7.52 16.75
CA LEU A 64 -1.61 7.43 15.65
C LEU A 64 -1.74 5.95 15.28
N GLY A 65 -2.89 5.38 15.61
CA GLY A 65 -3.25 4.02 15.24
C GLY A 65 -3.26 3.81 13.71
N PRO A 66 -3.46 2.57 13.25
CA PRO A 66 -3.46 2.27 11.83
C PRO A 66 -4.52 3.06 11.04
N GLN A 67 -4.26 3.33 9.77
CA GLN A 67 -5.16 4.09 8.91
C GLN A 67 -6.28 3.18 8.39
N ARG A 68 -7.50 3.39 8.89
CA ARG A 68 -8.62 2.45 8.71
C ARG A 68 -9.58 2.78 7.56
N LYS A 69 -9.41 3.90 6.86
CA LYS A 69 -10.31 4.30 5.78
C LYS A 69 -9.89 3.72 4.43
N LEU A 70 -8.63 3.35 4.24
CA LEU A 70 -8.17 2.83 2.94
C LEU A 70 -8.72 1.43 2.73
N THR A 71 -9.51 1.26 1.68
CA THR A 71 -10.11 -0.03 1.32
C THR A 71 -9.63 -0.55 -0.03
N THR A 72 -9.13 0.34 -0.89
CA THR A 72 -8.74 0.03 -2.26
C THR A 72 -7.37 0.62 -2.57
N MET A 73 -6.48 -0.19 -3.12
CA MET A 73 -5.18 0.23 -3.62
C MET A 73 -4.94 -0.30 -5.03
N CYS A 74 -4.53 0.56 -5.95
CA CYS A 74 -4.05 0.16 -7.27
C CYS A 74 -2.53 0.37 -7.33
N ILE A 75 -1.79 -0.71 -7.58
CA ILE A 75 -0.32 -0.72 -7.56
C ILE A 75 0.32 -0.53 -8.94
N ALA A 76 -0.45 -0.18 -9.98
CA ALA A 76 0.07 0.12 -11.32
C ALA A 76 1.25 -0.79 -11.75
N GLN A 77 2.42 -0.22 -12.05
CA GLN A 77 3.63 -0.93 -12.48
C GLN A 77 4.65 -1.06 -11.34
N SER A 78 4.20 -1.40 -10.13
CA SER A 78 5.06 -1.42 -8.94
C SER A 78 6.06 -2.57 -8.96
N ALA A 79 7.32 -2.26 -8.67
CA ALA A 79 8.36 -3.26 -8.47
C ALA A 79 8.24 -3.89 -7.08
N ILE A 80 8.48 -5.20 -6.95
CA ILE A 80 8.37 -5.91 -5.67
C ILE A 80 9.34 -7.09 -5.59
N SER A 81 10.00 -7.23 -4.44
CA SER A 81 10.94 -8.33 -4.18
C SER A 81 10.42 -9.34 -3.15
N GLN A 82 9.64 -8.91 -2.16
CA GLN A 82 9.21 -9.76 -1.03
C GLN A 82 7.69 -9.69 -0.79
N PRO A 83 6.87 -10.45 -1.55
CA PRO A 83 5.41 -10.39 -1.51
C PRO A 83 4.83 -10.51 -0.10
N ARG A 84 5.19 -11.58 0.62
CA ARG A 84 4.66 -11.85 1.97
C ARG A 84 5.00 -10.75 2.98
N ALA A 85 6.20 -10.20 2.93
CA ALA A 85 6.62 -9.14 3.83
C ALA A 85 5.87 -7.82 3.55
N ILE A 86 5.64 -7.52 2.28
CA ILE A 86 4.83 -6.37 1.84
C ILE A 86 3.37 -6.55 2.22
N ALA A 87 2.79 -7.74 2.00
CA ALA A 87 1.41 -8.04 2.40
C ALA A 87 1.21 -7.86 3.91
N ARG A 88 2.15 -8.34 4.72
CA ARG A 88 2.14 -8.08 6.17
C ARG A 88 2.16 -6.57 6.41
N LEU A 89 3.15 -5.85 5.90
CA LEU A 89 3.27 -4.40 6.11
C LEU A 89 2.01 -3.63 5.71
N LEU A 90 1.38 -3.96 4.58
CA LEU A 90 0.13 -3.32 4.15
C LEU A 90 -1.01 -3.60 5.14
N SER A 91 -1.11 -4.81 5.69
CA SER A 91 -2.10 -5.14 6.73
C SER A 91 -1.88 -4.38 8.05
N ASP A 92 -0.62 -4.01 8.35
CA ASP A 92 -0.26 -3.23 9.54
C ASP A 92 -0.72 -1.78 9.38
N ILE A 93 -0.41 -1.18 8.23
CA ILE A 93 -0.66 0.22 7.93
C ILE A 93 -2.15 0.46 7.63
N PHE A 94 -2.74 -0.41 6.80
CA PHE A 94 -4.09 -0.30 6.25
C PHE A 94 -4.92 -1.56 6.58
N PRO A 95 -5.36 -1.73 7.84
CA PRO A 95 -6.04 -2.94 8.29
C PRO A 95 -7.43 -3.14 7.66
N ASN A 96 -7.96 -2.17 6.93
CA ASN A 96 -9.23 -2.30 6.23
C ASN A 96 -9.04 -2.41 4.70
N LEU A 97 -7.81 -2.57 4.23
CA LEU A 97 -7.51 -2.78 2.81
C LEU A 97 -8.11 -4.13 2.38
N ARG A 98 -9.02 -4.08 1.39
CA ARG A 98 -9.73 -5.27 0.90
C ARG A 98 -9.39 -5.58 -0.56
N VAL A 99 -9.09 -4.55 -1.35
CA VAL A 99 -8.90 -4.68 -2.79
C VAL A 99 -7.51 -4.14 -3.15
N ILE A 100 -6.71 -5.01 -3.75
CA ILE A 100 -5.45 -4.64 -4.40
C ILE A 100 -5.59 -4.97 -5.87
N SER A 101 -5.52 -3.97 -6.73
CA SER A 101 -5.61 -4.12 -8.18
C SER A 101 -4.32 -3.67 -8.86
N GLN A 102 -4.13 -4.12 -10.09
CA GLN A 102 -2.98 -3.75 -10.91
C GLN A 102 -3.50 -3.08 -12.17
N ALA A 103 -2.88 -1.97 -12.56
CA ALA A 103 -3.28 -1.27 -13.76
C ALA A 103 -2.68 -1.97 -14.99
N GLN A 104 -3.52 -2.44 -15.90
CA GLN A 104 -3.10 -3.16 -17.11
C GLN A 104 -2.99 -2.19 -18.28
N TYR A 105 -1.80 -1.70 -18.58
CA TYR A 105 -1.57 -0.72 -19.66
C TYR A 105 -0.52 -1.14 -20.69
N PHE A 106 -0.30 -2.44 -20.89
CA PHE A 106 0.77 -2.90 -21.77
C PHE A 106 0.31 -3.85 -22.85
N ASP A 107 0.65 -3.50 -24.09
CA ASP A 107 0.48 -4.36 -25.26
C ASP A 107 1.57 -5.47 -25.31
N ASP A 108 2.76 -5.23 -24.74
CA ASP A 108 3.88 -6.19 -24.70
C ASP A 108 4.69 -6.04 -23.38
N PRO A 109 4.30 -6.75 -22.30
CA PRO A 109 4.97 -6.63 -21.01
C PRO A 109 6.33 -7.34 -21.01
N SER A 110 7.31 -6.78 -20.30
CA SER A 110 8.61 -7.44 -20.10
C SER A 110 8.52 -8.60 -19.09
N ALA A 111 9.48 -9.54 -19.16
CA ALA A 111 9.60 -10.66 -18.21
C ALA A 111 9.55 -10.21 -16.74
N GLU A 112 10.17 -9.08 -16.43
CA GLU A 112 10.16 -8.48 -15.09
C GLU A 112 8.77 -7.95 -14.71
N MET A 113 8.05 -7.32 -15.64
CA MET A 113 6.67 -6.87 -15.40
C MET A 113 5.75 -8.05 -15.11
N GLN A 114 5.87 -9.16 -15.84
CA GLN A 114 5.08 -10.37 -15.55
C GLN A 114 5.46 -10.99 -14.20
N ALA A 115 6.74 -11.01 -13.85
CA ALA A 115 7.19 -11.50 -12.54
C ALA A 115 6.63 -10.64 -11.39
N ASN A 116 6.66 -9.30 -11.55
CA ASN A 116 6.07 -8.38 -10.58
C ASN A 116 4.56 -8.54 -10.49
N TYR A 117 3.88 -8.78 -11.62
CA TYR A 117 2.43 -9.05 -11.63
C TYR A 117 2.07 -10.27 -10.79
N ALA A 118 2.79 -11.38 -10.96
CA ALA A 118 2.59 -12.60 -10.19
C ALA A 118 2.83 -12.39 -8.68
N ARG A 119 3.89 -11.64 -8.34
CA ARG A 119 4.20 -11.27 -6.95
C ARG A 119 3.12 -10.41 -6.31
N TRP A 120 2.55 -9.45 -7.04
CA TRP A 120 1.44 -8.64 -6.53
C TRP A 120 0.13 -9.40 -6.43
N LYS A 121 -0.08 -10.42 -7.29
CA LYS A 121 -1.19 -11.38 -7.12
C LYS A 121 -1.06 -12.19 -5.82
N GLU A 122 0.15 -12.56 -5.42
CA GLU A 122 0.39 -13.18 -4.11
C GLU A 122 0.03 -12.21 -2.97
N VAL A 123 0.43 -10.93 -3.08
CA VAL A 123 0.07 -9.90 -2.09
C VAL A 123 -1.44 -9.73 -1.96
N GLU A 124 -2.16 -9.67 -3.08
CA GLU A 124 -3.62 -9.55 -3.11
C GLU A 124 -4.30 -10.69 -2.33
N GLY A 125 -3.79 -11.92 -2.43
CA GLY A 125 -4.30 -13.07 -1.67
C GLY A 125 -3.93 -13.02 -0.18
N LEU A 126 -2.72 -12.59 0.17
CA LEU A 126 -2.20 -12.62 1.53
C LEU A 126 -2.71 -11.48 2.43
N VAL A 127 -3.02 -10.31 1.87
CA VAL A 127 -3.44 -9.15 2.67
C VAL A 127 -4.71 -9.43 3.49
N PRO A 128 -5.79 -10.00 2.92
CA PRO A 128 -6.99 -10.36 3.69
C PRO A 128 -6.69 -11.33 4.84
N GLU A 129 -5.81 -12.31 4.64
CA GLU A 129 -5.42 -13.27 5.68
C GLU A 129 -4.72 -12.58 6.85
N PHE A 130 -3.74 -11.71 6.56
CA PHE A 130 -3.04 -10.97 7.61
C PHE A 130 -3.93 -9.96 8.32
N VAL A 131 -4.87 -9.34 7.60
CA VAL A 131 -5.87 -8.47 8.22
C VAL A 131 -6.73 -9.26 9.22
N ALA A 132 -7.23 -10.44 8.84
CA ALA A 132 -8.05 -11.27 9.72
C ALA A 132 -7.30 -11.68 11.00
N VAL A 133 -6.06 -12.14 10.86
CA VAL A 133 -5.20 -12.47 12.01
C VAL A 133 -5.03 -11.26 12.94
N ARG A 134 -4.80 -10.06 12.38
CA ARG A 134 -4.63 -8.84 13.18
C ARG A 134 -5.91 -8.35 13.84
N GLU A 135 -7.07 -8.56 13.21
CA GLU A 135 -8.37 -8.27 13.82
C GLU A 135 -8.61 -9.18 15.02
N GLU A 136 -8.30 -10.48 14.91
CA GLU A 136 -8.40 -11.46 16.00
C GLU A 136 -7.47 -11.12 17.19
N GLU A 137 -6.20 -10.82 16.91
CA GLU A 137 -5.22 -10.46 17.94
C GLU A 137 -5.62 -9.17 18.69
N ARG A 138 -6.19 -8.19 17.98
CA ARG A 138 -6.70 -6.95 18.61
C ARG A 138 -7.94 -7.21 19.47
N ALA A 139 -8.83 -8.09 19.03
CA ALA A 139 -10.02 -8.45 19.81
C ALA A 139 -9.62 -9.17 21.11
N ARG A 140 -8.65 -10.08 21.05
CA ARG A 140 -8.09 -10.77 22.23
C ARG A 140 -7.45 -9.80 23.22
N ALA A 141 -6.66 -8.85 22.73
CA ALA A 141 -5.98 -7.88 23.58
C ALA A 141 -6.92 -6.93 24.35
N GLN A 142 -8.19 -6.82 23.96
CA GLN A 142 -9.21 -6.00 24.65
C GLN A 142 -9.97 -6.75 25.75
N LEU A 143 -9.76 -8.07 25.87
CA LEU A 143 -10.41 -8.94 26.86
C LEU A 143 -9.54 -9.20 28.10
N ILE A 144 -8.33 -8.63 28.14
CA ILE A 144 -7.34 -8.75 29.22
C ILE A 144 -7.17 -7.39 29.88
#